data_AF-A0AAN8KUC6-F1
#
_entry.id   AF-A0AAN8KUC6-F1
#
_cell.length_a   1.000
_cell.length_b   1.000
_cell.length_c   1.000
_cell.angle_alpha   90.00
_cell.angle_beta   90.00
_cell.angle_gamma   90.00
#
_symmetry.space_group_name_H-M   'P 1'
#
loop_
_entity.id
_entity.type
_entity.pdbx_description
1 polymer ?
#
loop_
_entity_poly.entity_id
_entity_poly.type
_entity_poly.pdbx_seq_one_letter_code
_entity_poly.pdbx_strand_id
1 'polypeptide(L)'
;MLGETLPSITKDMDTYTYRLPIGVCAGIAPFNFPAMIHLWMFPMGMVCGNTYLMKPSERVPGCTMLLAKLLQDAGMPVGNLNIIHGQHAAVNLICDHPAIKAISFVGSNQAGEYIYERGSKNGKRVQSNIGAKTHGVVMPDANKENTEPASGRGLQRSRTALYGSLNRHSLT
;
A
#
# COMPACT_ATOMS: atom_id res chain seq x y z
N MET A 1 -5.54 12.57 -15.03
CA MET A 1 -5.16 11.21 -15.48
C MET A 1 -4.97 11.26 -16.98
N LEU A 2 -3.77 10.95 -17.47
CA LEU A 2 -3.50 10.96 -18.91
C LEU A 2 -4.14 9.72 -19.55
N GLY A 3 -5.08 9.94 -20.47
CA GLY A 3 -5.54 8.98 -21.44
C GLY A 3 -4.65 8.99 -22.68
N GLU A 4 -4.89 8.08 -23.61
CA GLU A 4 -4.23 8.05 -24.91
C GLU A 4 -5.24 8.33 -26.02
N THR A 5 -4.82 9.14 -26.99
CA THR A 5 -5.60 9.50 -28.16
C THR A 5 -4.87 9.01 -29.40
N LEU A 6 -5.52 8.16 -30.19
CA LEU A 6 -5.01 7.62 -31.44
C LEU A 6 -5.91 8.15 -32.57
N PRO A 7 -5.55 9.28 -33.19
CA PRO A 7 -6.31 9.82 -34.30
C PRO A 7 -6.07 9.00 -35.58
N SER A 8 -7.08 8.94 -36.45
CA SER A 8 -6.98 8.32 -37.78
C SER A 8 -6.50 6.86 -37.80
N ILE A 9 -6.99 6.00 -36.90
CA ILE A 9 -6.73 4.55 -36.95
C ILE A 9 -7.33 3.95 -38.23
N THR A 10 -8.47 4.48 -38.66
CA THR A 10 -9.07 4.19 -39.97
C THR A 10 -9.81 5.43 -40.47
N LYS A 11 -10.28 5.39 -41.72
CA LYS A 11 -11.07 6.48 -42.31
C LYS A 11 -12.26 6.83 -41.39
N ASP A 12 -12.34 8.11 -41.00
CA ASP A 12 -13.37 8.68 -40.14
C ASP A 12 -13.49 8.05 -38.74
N MET A 13 -12.40 7.50 -38.19
CA MET A 13 -12.38 6.89 -36.86
C MET A 13 -11.16 7.26 -36.02
N ASP A 14 -11.44 7.83 -34.85
CA ASP A 14 -10.46 8.08 -33.79
C ASP A 14 -10.74 7.17 -32.58
N THR A 15 -9.71 6.82 -31.82
CA THR A 15 -9.86 6.11 -30.54
C THR A 15 -9.29 6.92 -29.39
N TYR A 16 -10.06 6.97 -28.30
CA TYR A 16 -9.71 7.67 -27.06
C TYR A 16 -9.80 6.68 -25.91
N THR A 17 -8.83 6.71 -25.00
CA THR A 17 -8.88 5.97 -23.73
C THR A 17 -8.93 6.94 -22.57
N TYR A 18 -9.74 6.62 -21.56
CA TYR A 18 -9.86 7.41 -20.34
C TYR A 18 -9.62 6.53 -19.12
N ARG A 19 -8.98 7.10 -18.09
CA ARG A 19 -8.85 6.46 -16.78
C ARG A 19 -9.80 7.16 -15.82
N LEU A 20 -10.80 6.41 -15.33
CA LEU A 20 -11.85 6.90 -14.45
C LEU A 20 -11.67 6.32 -13.03
N PRO A 21 -12.12 7.02 -11.98
CA PRO A 21 -12.14 6.47 -10.63
C PRO A 21 -12.99 5.20 -10.58
N ILE A 22 -12.59 4.28 -9.70
CA ILE A 22 -13.28 3.00 -9.49
C ILE A 22 -14.31 3.08 -8.34
N GLY A 23 -14.30 4.15 -7.54
CA GLY A 23 -15.26 4.39 -6.47
C GLY A 23 -14.61 4.31 -5.08
N VAL A 24 -15.12 3.43 -4.21
CA VAL A 24 -14.63 3.28 -2.84
C VAL A 24 -13.46 2.30 -2.80
N CYS A 25 -12.33 2.76 -2.27
CA CYS A 25 -11.14 1.95 -2.03
C CYS A 25 -10.90 1.79 -0.53
N ALA A 26 -10.23 0.71 -0.13
CA ALA A 26 -9.86 0.47 1.26
C ALA A 26 -8.35 0.23 1.40
N GLY A 27 -7.78 0.73 2.48
CA GLY A 27 -6.38 0.52 2.85
C GLY A 27 -6.26 -0.11 4.23
N ILE A 28 -5.49 -1.19 4.34
CA ILE A 28 -5.19 -1.87 5.61
C ILE A 28 -3.67 -1.76 5.84
N ALA A 29 -3.30 -1.02 6.89
CA ALA A 29 -1.91 -0.65 7.14
C ALA A 29 -1.35 -1.30 8.43
N PRO A 30 -0.05 -1.64 8.45
CA PRO A 30 0.62 -2.27 9.58
C PRO A 30 1.14 -1.25 10.61
N PHE A 31 1.74 -1.75 11.70
CA PHE A 31 2.21 -0.92 12.82
C PHE A 31 3.58 -0.27 12.62
N ASN A 32 4.41 -0.79 11.71
CA ASN A 32 5.83 -0.40 11.57
C ASN A 32 6.03 0.96 10.89
N PHE A 33 5.12 1.36 9.99
CA PHE A 33 5.13 2.65 9.31
C PHE A 33 3.77 3.33 9.37
N PRO A 34 3.37 3.83 10.55
CA PRO A 34 2.02 4.31 10.78
C PRO A 34 1.69 5.62 10.06
N ALA A 35 2.67 6.33 9.51
CA ALA A 35 2.45 7.49 8.62
C ALA A 35 2.71 7.14 7.15
N MET A 36 3.91 6.66 6.84
CA MET A 36 4.37 6.47 5.45
C MET A 36 3.49 5.52 4.64
N ILE A 37 3.11 4.35 5.17
CA ILE A 37 2.29 3.40 4.41
C ILE A 37 0.90 3.96 4.12
N HIS A 38 0.31 4.71 5.05
CA HIS A 38 -0.98 5.35 4.81
C HIS A 38 -0.89 6.35 3.66
N LEU A 39 0.19 7.13 3.62
CA LEU A 39 0.47 8.10 2.56
C LEU A 39 0.76 7.45 1.19
N TRP A 40 1.15 6.18 1.16
CA TRP A 40 1.27 5.43 -0.10
C TRP A 40 -0.07 4.96 -0.66
N MET A 41 -1.12 4.94 0.16
CA MET A 41 -2.42 4.36 -0.17
C MET A 41 -3.44 5.44 -0.55
N PHE A 42 -3.93 6.18 0.46
CA PHE A 42 -5.09 7.06 0.27
C PHE A 42 -4.80 8.31 -0.57
N PRO A 43 -3.64 9.00 -0.48
CA PRO A 43 -3.45 10.25 -1.23
C PRO A 43 -3.51 10.02 -2.74
N MET A 44 -2.80 9.00 -3.24
CA MET A 44 -2.79 8.68 -4.67
C MET A 44 -4.17 8.23 -5.16
N GLY A 45 -4.87 7.42 -4.38
CA GLY A 45 -6.23 7.00 -4.72
C GLY A 45 -7.22 8.17 -4.75
N MET A 46 -7.09 9.10 -3.82
CA MET A 46 -7.98 10.27 -3.69
C MET A 46 -7.74 11.30 -4.78
N VAL A 47 -6.48 11.58 -5.15
CA VAL A 47 -6.17 12.44 -6.31
C VAL A 47 -6.73 11.85 -7.61
N CYS A 48 -6.83 10.52 -7.70
CA CYS A 48 -7.49 9.83 -8.80
C CYS A 48 -9.03 9.88 -8.73
N GLY A 49 -9.64 10.57 -7.76
CA GLY A 49 -11.08 10.73 -7.63
C GLY A 49 -11.80 9.61 -6.87
N ASN A 50 -11.08 8.77 -6.13
CA ASN A 50 -11.68 7.73 -5.29
C ASN A 50 -11.89 8.22 -3.86
N THR A 51 -12.84 7.63 -3.14
CA THR A 51 -12.96 7.80 -1.69
C THR A 51 -12.27 6.64 -0.97
N TYR A 52 -11.71 6.89 0.20
CA TYR A 52 -10.89 5.91 0.92
C TYR A 52 -11.46 5.54 2.30
N LEU A 53 -11.41 4.25 2.61
CA LEU A 53 -11.65 3.67 3.92
C LEU A 53 -10.34 3.10 4.48
N MET A 54 -9.77 3.74 5.50
CA MET A 54 -8.50 3.32 6.09
C MET A 54 -8.72 2.54 7.39
N LYS A 55 -8.08 1.38 7.49
CA LYS A 55 -7.95 0.61 8.72
C LYS A 55 -6.48 0.64 9.16
N PRO A 56 -6.12 1.45 10.17
CA PRO A 56 -4.78 1.45 10.74
C PRO A 56 -4.55 0.26 11.67
N SER A 57 -3.29 0.03 12.05
CA SER A 57 -2.99 -0.89 13.15
C SER A 57 -3.50 -0.32 14.48
N GLU A 58 -4.19 -1.17 15.25
CA GLU A 58 -4.68 -0.90 16.61
C GLU A 58 -3.56 -0.59 17.61
N ARG A 59 -2.32 -0.96 17.30
CA ARG A 59 -1.16 -0.67 18.15
C ARG A 59 -0.71 0.78 18.10
N VAL A 60 -0.92 1.45 16.97
CA VAL A 60 -0.40 2.81 16.71
C VAL A 60 -1.37 3.65 15.85
N PRO A 61 -2.65 3.80 16.27
CA PRO A 61 -3.66 4.49 15.45
C PRO A 61 -3.48 6.02 15.39
N GLY A 62 -2.74 6.61 16.34
CA GLY A 62 -2.68 8.07 16.52
C GLY A 62 -2.13 8.83 15.31
N CYS A 63 -1.11 8.29 14.62
CA CYS A 63 -0.55 8.93 13.43
C CYS A 63 -1.60 9.06 12.31
N THR A 64 -2.40 8.03 12.10
CA THR A 64 -3.45 8.02 11.07
C THR A 64 -4.54 9.04 11.36
N MET A 65 -4.92 9.19 12.64
CA MET A 65 -5.88 10.22 13.04
C MET A 65 -5.34 11.64 12.83
N LEU A 66 -4.06 11.87 13.10
CA LEU A 66 -3.42 13.16 12.85
C LEU A 66 -3.35 13.47 11.34
N LEU A 67 -3.03 12.49 10.50
CA LEU A 67 -3.07 12.63 9.04
C LEU A 67 -4.48 12.98 8.53
N ALA A 68 -5.52 12.33 9.08
CA ALA A 68 -6.90 12.66 8.71
C ALA A 68 -7.31 14.06 9.14
N LYS A 69 -6.85 14.53 10.30
CA LYS A 69 -7.07 15.93 10.73
C LYS A 69 -6.40 16.91 9.77
N LEU A 70 -5.13 16.69 9.44
CA LEU A 70 -4.40 17.54 8.49
C LEU A 70 -5.08 17.57 7.11
N LEU A 71 -5.65 16.45 6.67
CA LEU A 71 -6.38 16.38 5.41
C LEU A 71 -7.68 17.20 5.44
N GLN A 72 -8.39 17.20 6.57
CA GLN A 72 -9.55 18.06 6.77
C GLN A 72 -9.16 19.54 6.80
N ASP A 73 -8.09 19.88 7.52
CA ASP A 73 -7.56 21.25 7.59
C ASP A 73 -7.10 21.74 6.19
N ALA A 74 -6.67 20.83 5.31
CA ALA A 74 -6.32 21.12 3.91
C ALA A 74 -7.54 21.34 2.99
N GLY A 75 -8.78 21.27 3.51
CA GLY A 75 -10.01 21.54 2.76
C GLY A 75 -10.59 20.34 2.02
N MET A 76 -10.19 19.11 2.36
CA MET A 76 -10.76 17.91 1.75
C MET A 76 -12.26 17.77 2.14
N PRO A 77 -13.15 17.46 1.19
CA PRO A 77 -14.56 17.23 1.49
C PRO A 77 -14.75 16.09 2.51
N VAL A 78 -15.75 16.26 3.37
CA VAL A 78 -16.14 15.27 4.39
C VAL A 78 -16.53 13.97 3.70
N GLY A 79 -16.06 12.84 4.24
CA GLY A 79 -16.36 11.50 3.72
C GLY A 79 -15.39 10.99 2.65
N ASN A 80 -14.47 11.81 2.15
CA ASN A 80 -13.47 11.35 1.18
C ASN A 80 -12.41 10.42 1.81
N LEU A 81 -12.07 10.64 3.08
CA LEU A 81 -11.26 9.74 3.89
C LEU A 81 -12.03 9.37 5.16
N ASN A 82 -12.30 8.08 5.34
CA ASN A 82 -12.93 7.53 6.53
C ASN A 82 -11.95 6.58 7.22
N ILE A 83 -11.93 6.57 8.55
CA ILE A 83 -11.07 5.68 9.33
C ILE A 83 -11.96 4.73 10.13
N ILE A 84 -11.66 3.43 10.08
CA ILE A 84 -12.27 2.43 10.94
C ILE A 84 -11.20 1.71 11.75
N HIS A 85 -11.42 1.64 13.06
CA HIS A 85 -10.57 0.86 13.96
C HIS A 85 -11.15 -0.53 14.16
N GLY A 86 -10.28 -1.50 14.45
CA GLY A 86 -10.69 -2.87 14.72
C GLY A 86 -9.57 -3.85 14.40
N GLN A 87 -9.90 -5.14 14.45
CA GLN A 87 -8.99 -6.23 14.08
C GLN A 87 -9.62 -7.03 12.93
N HIS A 88 -9.76 -8.35 13.08
CA HIS A 88 -10.26 -9.25 12.04
C HIS A 88 -11.66 -8.89 11.54
N ALA A 89 -12.58 -8.48 12.41
CA ALA A 89 -13.95 -8.12 11.98
C ALA A 89 -13.96 -6.93 11.02
N ALA A 90 -13.15 -5.90 11.27
CA ALA A 90 -13.02 -4.74 10.39
C ALA A 90 -12.39 -5.12 9.04
N VAL A 91 -11.40 -6.01 9.05
CA VAL A 91 -10.79 -6.55 7.82
C VAL A 91 -11.80 -7.36 7.01
N ASN A 92 -12.60 -8.22 7.66
CA ASN A 92 -13.64 -9.00 6.99
C ASN A 92 -14.69 -8.09 6.37
N LEU A 93 -15.13 -7.06 7.09
CA LEU A 93 -16.04 -6.05 6.55
C LEU A 93 -15.47 -5.40 5.29
N ILE A 94 -14.19 -5.02 5.29
CA ILE A 94 -13.52 -4.46 4.10
C ILE A 94 -13.54 -5.46 2.94
N CYS A 95 -13.21 -6.73 3.21
CA CYS A 95 -13.18 -7.78 2.20
C CYS A 95 -14.56 -8.13 1.63
N ASP A 96 -15.63 -8.00 2.43
CA ASP A 96 -16.97 -8.47 2.05
C ASP A 96 -17.88 -7.35 1.53
N HIS A 97 -17.67 -6.09 1.94
CA HIS A 97 -18.60 -5.01 1.62
C HIS A 97 -18.66 -4.73 0.10
N PRO A 98 -19.85 -4.75 -0.54
CA PRO A 98 -19.98 -4.68 -2.00
C PRO A 98 -19.62 -3.33 -2.62
N ALA A 99 -19.69 -2.25 -1.84
CA ALA A 99 -19.30 -0.91 -2.29
C ALA A 99 -17.78 -0.75 -2.46
N ILE A 100 -16.98 -1.52 -1.73
CA ILE A 100 -15.51 -1.44 -1.81
C ILE A 100 -15.06 -2.19 -3.07
N LYS A 101 -14.38 -1.48 -3.97
CA LYS A 101 -13.94 -1.98 -5.29
C LYS A 101 -12.46 -2.37 -5.34
N ALA A 102 -11.63 -1.76 -4.49
CA ALA A 102 -10.22 -2.13 -4.37
C ALA A 102 -9.74 -2.14 -2.93
N ILE A 103 -8.78 -3.02 -2.66
CA ILE A 103 -8.12 -3.19 -1.36
C ILE A 103 -6.62 -3.09 -1.57
N SER A 104 -5.98 -2.20 -0.81
CA SER A 104 -4.53 -2.15 -0.66
C SER A 104 -4.17 -2.65 0.73
N PHE A 105 -3.23 -3.59 0.82
CA PHE A 105 -2.77 -4.17 2.07
C PHE A 105 -1.24 -4.18 2.14
N VAL A 106 -0.71 -3.86 3.32
CA VAL A 106 0.69 -4.11 3.66
C VAL A 106 0.75 -4.78 5.03
N GLY A 107 1.45 -5.91 5.15
CA GLY A 107 1.56 -6.62 6.42
C GLY A 107 1.96 -8.09 6.27
N SER A 108 1.78 -8.87 7.32
CA SER A 108 2.26 -10.26 7.38
C SER A 108 1.72 -11.15 6.25
N ASN A 109 2.48 -12.20 5.91
CA ASN A 109 2.11 -13.15 4.84
C ASN A 109 0.73 -13.77 5.07
N GLN A 110 0.48 -14.31 6.27
CA GLN A 110 -0.79 -14.96 6.61
C GLN A 110 -1.99 -14.01 6.44
N ALA A 111 -1.88 -12.76 6.90
CA ALA A 111 -2.95 -11.78 6.74
C ALA A 111 -3.11 -11.34 5.28
N GLY A 112 -2.00 -11.16 4.57
CA GLY A 112 -2.01 -10.73 3.17
C GLY A 112 -2.55 -11.77 2.21
N GLU A 113 -2.23 -13.05 2.41
CA GLU A 113 -2.80 -14.18 1.65
C GLU A 113 -4.31 -14.26 1.89
N TYR A 114 -4.74 -14.16 3.15
CA TYR A 114 -6.15 -14.17 3.52
C TYR A 114 -6.95 -13.04 2.86
N ILE A 115 -6.45 -11.80 2.93
CA ILE A 115 -7.09 -10.63 2.34
C ILE A 115 -7.11 -10.74 0.81
N TYR A 116 -6.01 -11.20 0.22
CA TYR A 116 -5.92 -11.39 -1.23
C TYR A 116 -6.94 -12.43 -1.71
N GLU A 117 -6.99 -13.59 -1.08
CA GLU A 117 -7.92 -14.65 -1.45
C GLU A 117 -9.39 -14.21 -1.27
N ARG A 118 -9.75 -13.73 -0.08
CA ARG A 118 -11.14 -13.36 0.24
C ARG A 118 -11.62 -12.15 -0.58
N GLY A 119 -10.78 -11.11 -0.70
CA GLY A 119 -11.11 -9.92 -1.48
C GLY A 119 -11.26 -10.23 -2.97
N SER A 120 -10.37 -11.06 -3.53
CA SER A 120 -10.44 -11.46 -4.94
C SER A 120 -11.63 -12.35 -5.24
N LYS A 121 -12.00 -13.28 -4.33
CA LYS A 121 -13.23 -14.07 -4.44
C LYS A 121 -14.49 -13.20 -4.52
N ASN A 122 -14.48 -12.03 -3.87
CA ASN A 122 -15.56 -11.06 -3.90
C ASN A 122 -15.44 -10.06 -5.08
N GLY A 123 -14.61 -10.35 -6.09
CA GLY A 123 -14.47 -9.56 -7.31
C GLY A 123 -13.76 -8.21 -7.16
N LYS A 124 -13.03 -8.01 -6.04
CA LYS A 124 -12.31 -6.76 -5.78
C LYS A 124 -10.92 -6.80 -6.38
N ARG A 125 -10.37 -5.65 -6.76
CA ARG A 125 -8.95 -5.52 -7.11
C ARG A 125 -8.13 -5.50 -5.82
N VAL A 126 -7.24 -6.46 -5.63
CA VAL A 126 -6.45 -6.55 -4.39
C VAL A 126 -4.96 -6.44 -4.68
N GLN A 127 -4.30 -5.51 -3.99
CA GLN A 127 -2.84 -5.42 -3.93
C GLN A 127 -2.41 -5.73 -2.50
N SER A 128 -1.59 -6.77 -2.33
CA SER A 128 -1.19 -7.32 -1.03
C SER A 128 0.33 -7.42 -0.95
N ASN A 129 0.96 -6.48 -0.24
CA ASN A 129 2.40 -6.46 -0.02
C ASN A 129 2.75 -7.20 1.26
N ILE A 130 3.17 -8.44 1.09
CA ILE A 130 3.54 -9.38 2.15
C ILE A 130 5.04 -9.33 2.47
N GLY A 131 5.41 -9.88 3.63
CA GLY A 131 6.76 -9.80 4.20
C GLY A 131 7.87 -10.18 3.22
N ALA A 132 9.00 -9.50 3.36
CA ALA A 132 10.16 -9.68 2.49
C ALA A 132 11.38 -10.15 3.29
N LYS A 133 12.21 -10.99 2.66
CA LYS A 133 13.59 -11.27 3.07
C LYS A 133 14.53 -10.72 2.02
N THR A 134 15.13 -9.57 2.29
CA THR A 134 16.02 -8.91 1.34
C THR A 134 17.43 -9.48 1.49
N HIS A 135 17.98 -9.94 0.37
CA HIS A 135 19.32 -10.50 0.28
C HIS A 135 20.27 -9.46 -0.33
N GLY A 136 21.51 -9.44 0.16
CA GLY A 136 22.60 -8.65 -0.41
C GLY A 136 23.74 -9.59 -0.74
N VAL A 137 24.15 -9.62 -2.01
CA VAL A 137 25.28 -10.45 -2.47
C VAL A 137 26.51 -9.56 -2.57
N VAL A 138 27.59 -9.97 -1.93
CA VAL A 138 28.88 -9.28 -1.97
C VAL A 138 29.79 -10.01 -2.92
N MET A 139 30.09 -9.40 -4.07
CA MET A 139 30.97 -9.97 -5.08
C MET A 139 32.46 -9.77 -4.69
N PRO A 140 33.39 -10.58 -5.23
CA PRO A 140 34.82 -10.47 -4.88
C PRO A 140 35.45 -9.11 -5.22
N ASP A 141 34.92 -8.42 -6.23
CA ASP A 141 35.32 -7.09 -6.69
C ASP A 141 34.57 -5.95 -5.98
N ALA A 142 33.65 -6.26 -5.06
CA ALA A 142 32.89 -5.26 -4.34
C ALA A 142 33.81 -4.41 -3.45
N ASN A 143 33.67 -3.09 -3.54
CA ASN A 143 34.39 -2.15 -2.68
C ASN A 143 33.97 -2.39 -1.21
N LYS A 144 34.93 -2.86 -0.40
CA LYS A 144 34.69 -3.25 1.00
C LYS A 144 34.34 -2.07 1.89
N GLU A 145 34.97 -0.91 1.68
CA GLU A 145 34.72 0.30 2.48
C GLU A 145 33.29 0.83 2.30
N ASN A 146 32.67 0.61 1.13
CA ASN A 146 31.28 0.96 0.89
C ASN A 146 30.31 -0.17 1.33
N THR A 147 30.71 -1.42 1.14
CA THR A 147 29.85 -2.59 1.37
C THR A 147 29.66 -2.91 2.85
N GLU A 148 30.69 -2.77 3.69
CA GLU A 148 30.61 -3.10 5.12
C GLU A 148 29.66 -2.17 5.90
N PRO A 149 29.75 -0.82 5.78
CA PRO A 149 28.83 0.08 6.48
C PRO A 149 27.40 -0.01 5.94
N ALA A 150 27.24 -0.26 4.64
CA ALA A 150 25.92 -0.43 4.03
C ALA A 150 25.24 -1.72 4.52
N SER A 151 25.98 -2.82 4.56
CA SER A 151 25.50 -4.10 5.10
C SER A 151 25.19 -3.99 6.59
N GLY A 152 26.05 -3.32 7.37
CA GLY A 152 25.84 -3.05 8.79
C GLY A 152 24.57 -2.23 9.05
N ARG A 153 24.37 -1.12 8.33
CA ARG A 153 23.16 -0.28 8.46
C ARG A 153 21.89 -1.02 8.04
N GLY A 154 21.95 -1.83 6.98
CA GLY A 154 20.84 -2.67 6.53
C GLY A 154 20.45 -3.74 7.55
N LEU A 155 21.45 -4.36 8.19
CA LEU A 155 21.26 -5.38 9.24
C LEU A 155 20.79 -4.75 10.56
N GLN A 156 21.29 -3.58 10.94
CA GLN A 156 20.96 -2.94 12.22
C GLN A 156 19.55 -2.30 12.17
N ARG A 157 19.15 -1.80 11.00
CA ARG A 157 17.77 -1.38 10.72
C ARG A 157 16.78 -2.55 10.74
N SER A 158 17.20 -3.81 10.58
CA SER A 158 16.31 -4.99 10.68
C SER A 158 15.63 -5.15 12.05
N ARG A 159 16.21 -4.59 13.13
CA ARG A 159 15.60 -4.61 14.48
C ARG A 159 14.35 -3.72 14.57
N THR A 160 14.28 -2.67 13.75
CA THR A 160 13.04 -1.95 13.43
C THR A 160 12.35 -2.75 12.33
N ALA A 161 11.18 -3.34 12.57
CA ALA A 161 10.46 -4.22 11.64
C ALA A 161 10.23 -3.58 10.24
N LEU A 162 11.25 -3.60 9.38
CA LEU A 162 11.34 -2.85 8.12
C LEU A 162 11.11 -3.80 6.94
N TYR A 163 10.24 -3.41 6.02
CA TYR A 163 10.24 -4.02 4.69
C TYR A 163 11.51 -3.59 3.96
N GLY A 164 12.33 -4.55 3.53
CA GLY A 164 13.60 -4.26 2.87
C GLY A 164 14.85 -4.43 3.73
N SER A 165 14.74 -4.86 4.99
CA SER A 165 15.92 -5.06 5.83
C SER A 165 16.75 -6.27 5.38
N LEU A 166 18.07 -6.09 5.32
CA LEU A 166 19.03 -7.14 4.99
C LEU A 166 19.11 -8.16 6.14
N ASN A 167 19.04 -9.44 5.80
CA ASN A 167 19.26 -10.55 6.73
C ASN A 167 20.57 -11.29 6.37
N ARG A 168 21.34 -11.71 7.39
CA ARG A 168 22.55 -12.53 7.19
C ARG A 168 22.15 -14.01 7.16
N HIS A 169 22.48 -14.69 6.06
CA HIS A 169 22.73 -16.13 6.07
C HIS A 169 24.16 -16.36 5.59
N SER A 170 24.96 -17.00 6.43
CA SER A 170 26.24 -17.58 6.05
C SER A 170 25.94 -18.79 5.16
N LEU A 171 26.22 -18.66 3.86
CA LEU A 171 26.45 -19.81 3.00
C LEU A 171 27.83 -20.35 3.39
N THR A 172 27.84 -21.31 4.31
CA THR A 172 28.95 -22.27 4.45
C THR A 172 28.68 -23.46 3.56
#